data_AF-A0A4D5RQL9-F1
#
_entry.id   AF-A0A4D5RQL9-F1
#
_cell.length_a   1.000
_cell.length_b   1.000
_cell.length_c   1.000
_cell.angle_alpha   90.00
_cell.angle_beta   90.00
_cell.angle_gamma   90.00
#
_symmetry.space_group_name_H-M   'P 1'
#
loop_
_entity.id
_entity.type
_entity.pdbx_description
1 polymer ?
#
loop_
_entity_poly.entity_id
_entity_poly.type
_entity_poly.pdbx_seq_one_letter_code
_entity_poly.pdbx_strand_id
1 'polypeptide(L)'
;REAARNTKEQLESQSSRLSEQLDRIETKSFAAANKELKAAIEDTMKTHVAQELRAQSEELMNGLSEYVLRYCGPMKFHWHFQGWEDLKKSALDAPNNAYSPLQYVFGYNVGIYIRLRKEEGQMTLGLYISIHPGVNDSKLEWPFSKTYTLGVIHPKDKAKRKIDVTDASKYSDKTSFQMPKQGGNFGFGPLSLSTANVLEGEGFVNNDALHCFLQVEP
;
A
#
# COMPACT_ATOMS: atom_id res chain seq x y z
N ARG A 1 68.12 64.05 -20.51
CA ARG A 1 66.67 64.29 -20.77
C ARG A 1 66.01 63.10 -21.48
N GLU A 2 66.72 62.38 -22.34
CA GLU A 2 66.20 61.22 -23.09
C GLU A 2 66.02 59.95 -22.25
N ALA A 3 66.97 59.63 -21.37
CA ALA A 3 66.87 58.46 -20.47
C ALA A 3 65.62 58.50 -19.56
N ALA A 4 65.33 59.64 -18.94
CA ALA A 4 64.15 59.80 -18.08
C ALA A 4 62.82 59.72 -18.84
N ARG A 5 62.81 60.12 -20.12
CA ARG A 5 61.63 59.99 -21.00
C ARG A 5 61.38 58.52 -21.35
N ASN A 6 62.44 57.79 -21.68
CA ASN A 6 62.37 56.36 -21.98
C ASN A 6 61.89 55.54 -20.76
N THR A 7 62.37 55.86 -19.55
CA THR A 7 61.90 55.21 -18.32
C THR A 7 60.41 55.49 -18.03
N LYS A 8 59.94 56.71 -18.30
CA LYS A 8 58.53 57.07 -18.12
C LYS A 8 57.62 56.32 -19.10
N GLU A 9 58.00 56.29 -20.37
CA GLU A 9 57.25 55.57 -21.43
C GLU A 9 57.20 54.06 -21.14
N GLN A 10 58.29 53.49 -20.60
CA GLN A 10 58.32 52.09 -20.17
C GLN A 10 57.38 51.81 -18.98
N LEU A 11 57.31 52.73 -18.01
CA LEU A 11 56.45 52.59 -16.83
C LEU A 11 54.95 52.71 -17.19
N GLU A 12 54.61 53.64 -18.08
CA GLU A 12 53.25 53.81 -18.61
C GLU A 12 52.78 52.58 -19.39
N SER A 13 53.66 52.00 -20.22
CA SER A 13 53.40 50.75 -20.94
C SER A 13 53.17 49.57 -19.98
N GLN A 14 53.99 49.43 -18.94
CA GLN A 14 53.81 48.39 -17.93
C GLN A 14 52.51 48.58 -17.13
N SER A 15 52.20 49.82 -16.75
CA SER A 15 50.96 50.15 -16.04
C SER A 15 49.72 49.83 -16.88
N SER A 16 49.73 50.19 -18.18
CA SER A 16 48.64 49.86 -19.10
C SER A 16 48.44 48.35 -19.23
N ARG A 17 49.54 47.60 -19.36
CA ARG A 17 49.49 46.14 -19.48
C ARG A 17 48.96 45.47 -18.21
N LEU A 18 49.35 45.96 -17.04
CA LEU A 18 48.83 45.47 -15.75
C LEU A 18 47.34 45.77 -15.60
N SER A 19 46.88 46.95 -16.00
CA SER A 19 45.45 47.31 -15.98
C SER A 19 44.63 46.36 -16.85
N GLU A 20 45.05 46.09 -18.08
CA GLU A 20 44.37 45.14 -18.97
C GLU A 20 44.35 43.70 -18.43
N GLN A 21 45.43 43.28 -17.76
CA GLN A 21 45.46 41.96 -17.12
C GLN A 21 44.51 41.89 -15.93
N LEU A 22 44.41 42.97 -15.15
CA LEU A 22 43.48 43.06 -14.03
C LEU A 22 42.03 42.95 -14.52
N ASP A 23 41.64 43.75 -15.53
CA ASP A 23 40.29 43.72 -16.11
C ASP A 23 39.92 42.34 -16.65
N ARG A 24 40.87 41.65 -17.28
CA ARG A 24 40.67 40.29 -17.79
C ARG A 24 40.50 39.26 -16.68
N ILE A 25 41.26 39.37 -15.59
CA ILE A 25 41.13 38.47 -14.43
C ILE A 25 39.79 38.73 -13.74
N GLU A 26 39.46 40.00 -13.50
CA GLU A 26 38.22 40.42 -12.88
C GLU A 26 37.02 39.89 -13.67
N THR A 27 36.96 40.16 -14.97
CA THR A 27 35.89 39.67 -15.86
C THR A 27 35.77 38.15 -15.84
N LYS A 28 36.89 37.41 -15.91
CA LYS A 28 36.87 35.93 -15.90
C LYS A 28 36.42 35.38 -14.55
N SER A 29 36.88 35.97 -13.46
CA SER A 29 36.53 35.54 -12.09
C SER A 29 35.04 35.77 -11.81
N PHE A 30 34.51 36.94 -12.17
CA PHE A 30 33.09 37.23 -12.04
C PHE A 30 32.23 36.35 -12.96
N ALA A 31 32.67 36.08 -14.19
CA ALA A 31 31.93 35.19 -15.10
C ALA A 31 31.89 33.74 -14.56
N ALA A 32 32.99 33.24 -14.00
CA ALA A 32 33.05 31.92 -13.38
C ALA A 32 32.14 31.84 -12.14
N ALA A 33 32.26 32.82 -11.23
CA ALA A 33 31.43 32.88 -10.02
C ALA A 33 29.93 32.99 -10.35
N ASN A 34 29.56 33.79 -11.35
CA ASN A 34 28.17 33.91 -11.79
C ASN A 34 27.63 32.60 -12.40
N LYS A 35 28.47 31.86 -13.14
CA LYS A 35 28.09 30.56 -13.69
C LYS A 35 27.83 29.53 -12.58
N GLU A 36 28.72 29.48 -11.59
CA GLU A 36 28.59 28.60 -10.43
C GLU A 36 27.36 28.96 -9.58
N LEU A 37 27.18 30.25 -9.28
CA LEU A 37 26.02 30.76 -8.55
C LEU A 37 24.71 30.42 -9.26
N LYS A 38 24.65 30.62 -10.59
CA LYS A 38 23.46 30.27 -11.38
C LYS A 38 23.16 28.77 -11.32
N ALA A 39 24.17 27.92 -11.45
CA ALA A 39 23.99 26.47 -11.36
C ALA A 39 23.50 26.03 -9.96
N ALA A 40 24.07 26.61 -8.90
CA ALA A 40 23.66 26.32 -7.52
C ALA A 40 22.21 26.76 -7.24
N ILE A 41 21.81 27.94 -7.74
CA ILE A 41 20.42 28.42 -7.64
C ILE A 41 19.48 27.48 -8.39
N GLU A 42 19.83 27.07 -9.61
CA GLU A 42 18.98 26.17 -10.41
C GLU A 42 18.79 24.80 -9.73
N ASP A 43 19.86 24.23 -9.18
CA ASP A 43 19.82 22.94 -8.47
C ASP A 43 19.00 23.02 -7.18
N THR A 44 19.21 24.09 -6.39
CA THR A 44 18.45 24.35 -5.17
C THR A 44 16.97 24.52 -5.48
N MET A 45 16.64 25.28 -6.53
CA MET A 45 15.24 25.54 -6.92
C MET A 45 14.56 24.27 -7.43
N LYS A 46 15.25 23.45 -8.24
CA LYS A 46 14.74 22.13 -8.68
C LYS A 46 14.45 21.23 -7.50
N THR A 47 15.38 21.14 -6.55
CA THR A 47 15.22 20.31 -5.35
C THR A 47 14.05 20.77 -4.50
N HIS A 48 13.97 22.08 -4.23
CA HIS A 48 12.89 22.66 -3.43
C HIS A 48 11.52 22.45 -4.09
N VAL A 49 11.40 22.73 -5.39
CA VAL A 49 10.14 22.50 -6.13
C VAL A 49 9.76 21.03 -6.14
N ALA A 50 10.72 20.11 -6.31
CA ALA A 50 10.43 18.67 -6.28
C ALA A 50 9.96 18.19 -4.90
N GLN A 51 10.53 18.72 -3.82
CA GLN A 51 10.12 18.43 -2.44
C GLN A 51 8.73 18.98 -2.15
N GLU A 52 8.47 20.24 -2.49
CA GLU A 52 7.17 20.88 -2.28
C GLU A 52 6.07 20.21 -3.08
N LEU A 53 6.33 19.89 -4.36
CA LEU A 53 5.38 19.16 -5.20
C LEU A 53 5.05 17.78 -4.62
N ARG A 54 6.05 17.10 -4.05
CA ARG A 54 5.84 15.80 -3.38
C ARG A 54 4.98 15.96 -2.13
N ALA A 55 5.28 16.95 -1.28
CA ALA A 55 4.53 17.21 -0.06
C ALA A 55 3.06 17.57 -0.37
N GLN A 56 2.82 18.48 -1.31
CA GLN A 56 1.47 18.86 -1.73
C GLN A 56 0.71 17.71 -2.39
N SER A 57 1.39 16.86 -3.19
CA SER A 57 0.78 15.67 -3.77
C SER A 57 0.38 14.66 -2.69
N GLU A 58 1.23 14.45 -1.67
CA GLU A 58 0.93 13.58 -0.54
C GLU A 58 -0.25 14.13 0.29
N GLU A 59 -0.27 15.44 0.56
CA GLU A 59 -1.38 16.09 1.28
C GLU A 59 -2.71 15.98 0.52
N LEU A 60 -2.70 16.27 -0.78
CA LEU A 60 -3.87 16.13 -1.65
C LEU A 60 -4.38 14.69 -1.70
N MET A 61 -3.48 13.71 -1.83
CA MET A 61 -3.83 12.30 -1.87
C MET A 61 -4.37 11.80 -0.53
N ASN A 62 -3.84 12.28 0.59
CA ASN A 62 -4.35 11.95 1.92
C ASN A 62 -5.76 12.53 2.13
N GLY A 63 -5.96 13.80 1.80
CA GLY A 63 -7.28 14.46 1.91
C GLY A 63 -8.32 13.84 0.96
N LEU A 64 -7.91 13.49 -0.26
CA LEU A 64 -8.78 12.79 -1.21
C LEU A 64 -9.06 11.36 -0.77
N SER A 65 -8.11 10.66 -0.15
CA SER A 65 -8.31 9.32 0.40
C SER A 65 -9.37 9.34 1.51
N GLU A 66 -9.28 10.26 2.46
CA GLU A 66 -10.28 10.37 3.54
C GLU A 66 -11.67 10.72 3.00
N TYR A 67 -11.75 11.68 2.07
CA TYR A 67 -13.00 12.07 1.42
C TYR A 67 -13.57 10.92 0.58
N VAL A 68 -12.78 10.30 -0.30
CA VAL A 68 -13.21 9.21 -1.17
C VAL A 68 -13.61 7.98 -0.36
N LEU A 69 -12.84 7.57 0.66
CA LEU A 69 -13.20 6.43 1.50
C LEU A 69 -14.51 6.68 2.27
N ARG A 70 -14.80 7.91 2.68
CA ARG A 70 -16.06 8.29 3.32
C ARG A 70 -17.29 8.19 2.39
N TYR A 71 -17.11 8.37 1.08
CA TYR A 71 -18.19 8.26 0.08
C TYR A 71 -18.16 6.96 -0.73
N CYS A 72 -17.09 6.18 -0.62
CA CYS A 72 -17.05 4.81 -1.10
C CYS A 72 -18.00 3.99 -0.23
N GLY A 73 -19.02 3.41 -0.86
CA GLY A 73 -19.81 2.38 -0.20
C GLY A 73 -18.97 1.17 0.20
N PRO A 74 -19.58 0.15 0.83
CA PRO A 74 -18.88 -1.03 1.30
C PRO A 74 -18.04 -1.66 0.18
N MET A 75 -16.75 -1.90 0.43
CA MET A 75 -15.88 -2.58 -0.52
C MET A 75 -16.07 -4.08 -0.37
N LYS A 76 -16.30 -4.77 -1.50
CA LYS A 76 -16.57 -6.19 -1.52
C LYS A 76 -15.57 -6.96 -2.37
N PHE A 77 -14.92 -7.92 -1.74
CA PHE A 77 -14.02 -8.89 -2.34
C PHE A 77 -14.76 -10.22 -2.52
N HIS A 78 -14.68 -10.81 -3.72
CA HIS A 78 -15.30 -12.07 -4.06
C HIS A 78 -14.26 -13.10 -4.46
N TRP A 79 -14.38 -14.31 -3.91
CA TRP A 79 -13.49 -15.42 -4.20
C TRP A 79 -14.31 -16.64 -4.61
N HIS A 80 -14.13 -17.08 -5.86
CA HIS A 80 -14.69 -18.34 -6.37
C HIS A 80 -13.64 -19.43 -6.19
N PHE A 81 -13.67 -20.10 -5.05
CA PHE A 81 -12.78 -21.22 -4.76
C PHE A 81 -13.16 -22.42 -5.62
N GLN A 82 -12.16 -23.12 -6.16
CA GLN A 82 -12.28 -24.36 -6.94
C GLN A 82 -11.49 -25.47 -6.24
N GLY A 83 -11.94 -26.72 -6.30
CA GLY A 83 -11.30 -27.83 -5.60
C GLY A 83 -11.94 -28.14 -4.25
N TRP A 84 -13.25 -27.98 -4.12
CA TRP A 84 -14.00 -28.27 -2.89
C TRP A 84 -13.87 -29.72 -2.43
N GLU A 85 -14.02 -30.67 -3.35
CA GLU A 85 -13.92 -32.10 -3.07
C GLU A 85 -12.53 -32.50 -2.61
N ASP A 86 -11.49 -31.98 -3.26
CA ASP A 86 -10.12 -32.28 -2.88
C ASP A 86 -9.76 -31.65 -1.54
N LEU A 87 -10.20 -30.41 -1.28
CA LEU A 87 -10.04 -29.77 0.02
C LEU A 87 -10.71 -30.59 1.13
N LYS A 88 -11.93 -31.09 0.92
CA LYS A 88 -12.64 -31.97 1.86
C LYS A 88 -11.90 -33.27 2.11
N LYS A 89 -11.45 -33.95 1.05
CA LYS A 89 -10.72 -35.23 1.16
C LYS A 89 -9.45 -35.04 2.00
N SER A 90 -8.67 -34.02 1.71
CA SER A 90 -7.46 -33.70 2.48
C SER A 90 -7.76 -33.30 3.92
N ALA A 91 -8.95 -32.75 4.18
CA ALA A 91 -9.39 -32.37 5.52
C ALA A 91 -9.88 -33.54 6.40
N LEU A 92 -9.96 -34.76 5.86
CA LEU A 92 -10.43 -35.95 6.60
C LEU A 92 -9.46 -36.38 7.71
N ASP A 93 -8.16 -36.25 7.46
CA ASP A 93 -7.10 -36.70 8.37
C ASP A 93 -6.62 -35.57 9.30
N ALA A 94 -6.53 -34.35 8.78
CA ALA A 94 -6.12 -33.16 9.53
C ALA A 94 -6.80 -31.91 8.96
N PRO A 95 -6.95 -30.82 9.74
CA PRO A 95 -7.51 -29.58 9.21
C PRO A 95 -6.73 -29.08 7.99
N ASN A 96 -7.44 -28.68 6.95
CA ASN A 96 -6.82 -28.17 5.73
C ASN A 96 -7.34 -26.76 5.38
N ASN A 97 -6.48 -25.96 4.76
CA ASN A 97 -6.76 -24.57 4.43
C ASN A 97 -6.66 -24.32 2.92
N ALA A 98 -7.51 -23.42 2.42
CA ALA A 98 -7.35 -22.83 1.10
C ALA A 98 -7.33 -21.31 1.25
N TYR A 99 -6.43 -20.63 0.54
CA TYR A 99 -6.22 -19.19 0.63
C TYR A 99 -6.63 -18.51 -0.68
N SER A 100 -7.34 -17.39 -0.57
CA SER A 100 -7.64 -16.54 -1.72
C SER A 100 -6.39 -15.78 -2.18
N PRO A 101 -6.40 -15.25 -3.41
CA PRO A 101 -5.54 -14.13 -3.76
C PRO A 101 -5.75 -12.96 -2.78
N LEU A 102 -4.70 -12.16 -2.60
CA LEU A 102 -4.76 -10.96 -1.78
C LEU A 102 -5.35 -9.79 -2.58
N GLN A 103 -6.09 -8.91 -1.92
CA GLN A 103 -6.66 -7.70 -2.51
C GLN A 103 -6.64 -6.54 -1.53
N TYR A 104 -6.39 -5.34 -2.05
CA TYR A 104 -6.49 -4.12 -1.27
C TYR A 104 -7.94 -3.72 -1.03
N VAL A 105 -8.31 -3.54 0.25
CA VAL A 105 -9.62 -3.08 0.70
C VAL A 105 -9.40 -1.97 1.72
N PHE A 106 -9.90 -0.76 1.44
CA PHE A 106 -9.59 0.46 2.21
C PHE A 106 -8.09 0.67 2.48
N GLY A 107 -7.24 0.31 1.52
CA GLY A 107 -5.78 0.40 1.63
C GLY A 107 -5.11 -0.77 2.35
N TYR A 108 -5.85 -1.61 3.08
CA TYR A 108 -5.33 -2.81 3.74
C TYR A 108 -5.18 -3.96 2.74
N ASN A 109 -4.04 -4.66 2.76
CA ASN A 109 -3.82 -5.85 1.94
C ASN A 109 -4.43 -7.08 2.64
N VAL A 110 -5.59 -7.53 2.17
CA VAL A 110 -6.38 -8.58 2.85
C VAL A 110 -6.60 -9.79 1.96
N GLY A 111 -6.81 -10.95 2.58
CA GLY A 111 -7.24 -12.18 1.92
C GLY A 111 -8.27 -12.90 2.76
N ILE A 112 -9.01 -13.81 2.12
CA ILE A 112 -9.90 -14.76 2.79
C ILE A 112 -9.20 -16.11 2.80
N TYR A 113 -9.35 -16.89 3.86
CA TYR A 113 -9.07 -18.31 3.77
C TYR A 113 -10.19 -19.17 4.36
N ILE A 114 -10.36 -20.32 3.74
CA ILE A 114 -11.22 -21.40 4.19
C ILE A 114 -10.38 -22.30 5.08
N ARG A 115 -10.94 -22.78 6.19
CA ARG A 115 -10.42 -23.90 6.96
C ARG A 115 -11.49 -24.96 7.08
N LEU A 116 -11.22 -26.16 6.56
CA LEU A 116 -12.04 -27.33 6.80
C LEU A 116 -11.45 -28.13 7.94
N ARG A 117 -12.30 -28.58 8.87
CA ARG A 117 -11.92 -29.49 9.94
C ARG A 117 -13.03 -30.48 10.23
N LYS A 118 -12.66 -31.73 10.48
CA LYS A 118 -13.56 -32.78 10.92
C LYS A 118 -13.70 -32.75 12.45
N GLU A 119 -14.90 -32.47 12.94
CA GLU A 119 -15.24 -32.51 14.36
C GLU A 119 -16.47 -33.39 14.54
N GLU A 120 -16.42 -34.36 15.47
CA GLU A 120 -17.56 -35.23 15.81
C GLU A 120 -18.22 -35.91 14.59
N GLY A 121 -17.41 -36.26 13.58
CA GLY A 121 -17.89 -36.89 12.34
C GLY A 121 -18.47 -35.91 11.30
N GLN A 122 -18.53 -34.62 11.59
CA GLN A 122 -18.97 -33.59 10.65
C GLN A 122 -17.81 -32.74 10.14
N MET A 123 -17.82 -32.43 8.84
CA MET A 123 -16.88 -31.48 8.26
C MET A 123 -17.40 -30.06 8.43
N THR A 124 -16.71 -29.24 9.23
CA THR A 124 -17.07 -27.84 9.49
C THR A 124 -16.25 -26.90 8.62
N LEU A 125 -16.90 -25.84 8.14
CA LEU A 125 -16.29 -24.75 7.40
C LEU A 125 -16.05 -23.58 8.35
N GLY A 126 -14.79 -23.26 8.59
CA GLY A 126 -14.37 -21.95 9.09
C GLY A 126 -14.00 -21.02 7.94
N LEU A 127 -14.27 -19.72 8.11
CA LEU A 127 -13.97 -18.69 7.13
C LEU A 127 -13.32 -17.51 7.85
N TYR A 128 -12.19 -17.01 7.35
CA TYR A 128 -11.38 -16.03 8.07
C TYR A 128 -10.88 -14.94 7.14
N ILE A 129 -10.80 -13.71 7.67
CA ILE A 129 -10.00 -12.65 7.07
C ILE A 129 -8.55 -12.80 7.55
N SER A 130 -7.60 -12.57 6.66
CA SER A 130 -6.17 -12.45 6.98
C SER A 130 -5.66 -11.12 6.45
N ILE A 131 -4.86 -10.43 7.25
CA ILE A 131 -4.24 -9.14 6.90
C ILE A 131 -2.75 -9.39 6.66
N HIS A 132 -2.25 -8.93 5.53
CA HIS A 132 -0.88 -9.16 5.07
C HIS A 132 -0.13 -7.83 4.93
N PRO A 133 1.22 -7.84 4.96
CA PRO A 133 1.99 -6.63 4.70
C PRO A 133 1.58 -5.97 3.39
N GLY A 134 1.34 -4.68 3.44
CA GLY A 134 0.93 -3.83 2.33
C GLY A 134 1.84 -2.62 2.18
N VAL A 135 1.86 -2.04 0.98
CA VAL A 135 2.65 -0.83 0.70
C VAL A 135 2.11 0.42 1.42
N ASN A 136 0.88 0.34 1.94
CA ASN A 136 0.18 1.44 2.59
C ASN A 136 0.23 1.36 4.12
N ASP A 137 0.80 0.29 4.71
CA ASP A 137 0.62 -0.02 6.14
C ASP A 137 1.04 1.13 7.07
N SER A 138 2.08 1.89 6.71
CA SER A 138 2.55 3.03 7.50
C SER A 138 1.61 4.24 7.52
N LYS A 139 0.64 4.28 6.59
CA LYS A 139 -0.35 5.36 6.44
C LYS A 139 -1.74 4.98 6.94
N LEU A 140 -1.93 3.71 7.32
CA LEU A 140 -3.23 3.19 7.76
C LEU A 140 -3.35 3.23 9.29
N GLU A 141 -4.59 3.24 9.75
CA GLU A 141 -4.88 3.11 11.18
C GLU A 141 -4.67 1.67 11.64
N TRP A 142 -4.04 1.53 12.81
CA TRP A 142 -3.83 0.25 13.46
C TRP A 142 -4.17 0.34 14.96
N PRO A 143 -4.74 -0.73 15.55
CA PRO A 143 -5.15 -1.98 14.90
C PRO A 143 -6.33 -1.80 13.93
N PHE A 144 -6.47 -2.72 12.98
CA PHE A 144 -7.61 -2.77 12.08
C PHE A 144 -8.91 -2.79 12.87
N SER A 145 -9.75 -1.79 12.66
CA SER A 145 -10.93 -1.50 13.50
C SER A 145 -12.25 -1.50 12.74
N LYS A 146 -12.24 -1.82 11.44
CA LYS A 146 -13.43 -1.77 10.59
C LYS A 146 -14.38 -2.94 10.87
N THR A 147 -15.67 -2.70 10.68
CA THR A 147 -16.66 -3.78 10.64
C THR A 147 -16.57 -4.48 9.29
N TYR A 148 -16.62 -5.81 9.30
CA TYR A 148 -16.61 -6.60 8.09
C TYR A 148 -17.56 -7.79 8.16
N THR A 149 -18.01 -8.23 6.99
CA THR A 149 -18.83 -9.42 6.80
C THR A 149 -18.06 -10.45 5.99
N LEU A 150 -17.91 -11.65 6.54
CA LEU A 150 -17.46 -12.84 5.81
C LEU A 150 -18.66 -13.69 5.44
N GLY A 151 -18.63 -14.35 4.30
CA GLY A 151 -19.69 -15.32 4.01
C GLY A 151 -19.53 -16.10 2.73
N VAL A 152 -20.52 -16.97 2.52
CA VAL A 152 -20.72 -17.76 1.30
C VAL A 152 -22.05 -17.37 0.65
N ILE A 153 -22.07 -17.29 -0.67
CA ILE A 153 -23.24 -16.86 -1.45
C ILE A 153 -23.68 -18.04 -2.33
N HIS A 154 -24.99 -18.27 -2.39
CA HIS A 154 -25.53 -19.29 -3.28
C HIS A 154 -25.39 -18.84 -4.75
N PRO A 155 -24.84 -19.68 -5.64
CA PRO A 155 -24.44 -19.28 -6.99
C PRO A 155 -25.62 -18.83 -7.87
N LYS A 156 -26.83 -19.31 -7.61
CA LYS A 156 -28.05 -18.96 -8.37
C LYS A 156 -28.96 -17.98 -7.65
N ASP A 157 -28.84 -17.86 -6.33
CA ASP A 157 -29.73 -17.06 -5.49
C ASP A 157 -28.88 -16.20 -4.56
N LYS A 158 -28.55 -14.99 -5.03
CA LYS A 158 -27.63 -14.11 -4.30
C LYS A 158 -28.20 -13.61 -2.95
N ALA A 159 -29.51 -13.76 -2.71
CA ALA A 159 -30.13 -13.42 -1.43
C ALA A 159 -29.87 -14.52 -0.38
N LYS A 160 -29.74 -15.78 -0.83
CA LYS A 160 -29.38 -16.91 0.02
C LYS A 160 -27.89 -16.90 0.31
N ARG A 161 -27.54 -16.55 1.55
CA ARG A 161 -26.17 -16.40 2.04
C ARG A 161 -26.02 -16.93 3.46
N LYS A 162 -24.86 -17.47 3.79
CA LYS A 162 -24.44 -17.72 5.18
C LYS A 162 -23.34 -16.73 5.50
N ILE A 163 -23.53 -15.92 6.54
CA ILE A 163 -22.67 -14.77 6.83
C ILE A 163 -22.32 -14.73 8.32
N ASP A 164 -21.16 -14.13 8.59
CA ASP A 164 -20.73 -13.68 9.91
C ASP A 164 -20.32 -12.22 9.81
N VAL A 165 -20.80 -11.40 10.75
CA VAL A 165 -20.45 -9.98 10.83
C VAL A 165 -19.62 -9.77 12.07
N THR A 166 -18.41 -9.26 11.87
CA THR A 166 -17.45 -8.98 12.95
C THR A 166 -17.14 -7.49 12.98
N ASP A 167 -17.27 -6.90 14.16
CA ASP A 167 -16.77 -5.57 14.47
C ASP A 167 -15.34 -5.71 15.03
N ALA A 168 -14.33 -5.43 14.21
CA ALA A 168 -12.94 -5.64 14.57
C ALA A 168 -12.46 -4.71 15.69
N SER A 169 -13.12 -3.57 15.91
CA SER A 169 -12.78 -2.64 16.99
C SER A 169 -12.89 -3.28 18.38
N LYS A 170 -13.75 -4.30 18.53
CA LYS A 170 -13.93 -5.07 19.78
C LYS A 170 -12.80 -6.06 20.06
N TYR A 171 -11.88 -6.22 19.13
CA TYR A 171 -10.79 -7.20 19.15
C TYR A 171 -9.43 -6.52 18.93
N SER A 172 -9.31 -5.26 19.34
CA SER A 172 -8.10 -4.46 19.17
C SER A 172 -6.86 -5.03 19.87
N ASP A 173 -7.03 -5.97 20.80
CA ASP A 173 -5.95 -6.72 21.48
C ASP A 173 -5.48 -7.93 20.67
N LYS A 174 -6.25 -8.37 19.66
CA LYS A 174 -5.92 -9.57 18.88
C LYS A 174 -4.81 -9.29 17.90
N THR A 175 -3.84 -10.19 17.86
CA THR A 175 -2.72 -10.17 16.91
C THR A 175 -3.20 -10.20 15.45
N SER A 176 -4.36 -10.79 15.19
CA SER A 176 -5.01 -10.82 13.88
C SER A 176 -5.25 -9.44 13.25
N PHE A 177 -5.47 -8.42 14.08
CA PHE A 177 -5.82 -7.07 13.64
C PHE A 177 -4.69 -6.05 13.84
N GLN A 178 -3.54 -6.46 14.38
CA GLN A 178 -2.39 -5.56 14.48
C GLN A 178 -1.77 -5.30 13.10
N MET A 179 -0.91 -4.28 13.00
CA MET A 179 -0.11 -4.08 11.80
C MET A 179 0.68 -5.35 11.47
N PRO A 180 0.51 -5.94 10.28
CA PRO A 180 1.10 -7.22 9.95
C PRO A 180 2.61 -7.12 9.86
N LYS A 181 3.27 -8.18 10.34
CA LYS A 181 4.70 -8.39 10.14
C LYS A 181 4.92 -9.38 8.99
N GLN A 182 6.16 -9.79 8.78
CA GLN A 182 6.50 -10.78 7.76
C GLN A 182 5.62 -12.03 7.85
N GLY A 183 5.01 -12.41 6.73
CA GLY A 183 4.14 -13.60 6.62
C GLY A 183 2.65 -13.35 6.87
N GLY A 184 2.24 -12.14 7.27
CA GLY A 184 0.85 -11.80 7.55
C GLY A 184 0.39 -12.24 8.93
N ASN A 185 -0.81 -11.80 9.30
CA ASN A 185 -1.42 -12.11 10.58
C ASN A 185 -2.17 -13.45 10.56
N PHE A 186 -2.35 -14.04 11.73
CA PHE A 186 -3.30 -15.14 11.91
C PHE A 186 -4.72 -14.65 11.57
N GLY A 187 -5.49 -15.48 10.86
CA GLY A 187 -6.82 -15.07 10.46
C GLY A 187 -7.81 -14.98 11.61
N PHE A 188 -8.81 -14.14 11.42
CA PHE A 188 -9.93 -13.97 12.35
C PHE A 188 -11.26 -14.21 11.64
N GLY A 189 -12.16 -14.93 12.28
CA GLY A 189 -13.47 -15.23 11.72
C GLY A 189 -14.15 -16.40 12.43
N PRO A 190 -15.37 -16.77 11.99
CA PRO A 190 -16.12 -17.86 12.58
C PRO A 190 -15.37 -19.18 12.41
N LEU A 191 -15.14 -19.85 13.55
CA LEU A 191 -14.64 -21.22 13.54
C LEU A 191 -15.59 -22.13 12.75
N SER A 192 -16.91 -21.98 12.92
CA SER A 192 -17.92 -22.78 12.21
C SER A 192 -18.99 -21.87 11.63
N LEU A 193 -18.84 -21.52 10.34
CA LEU A 193 -19.85 -20.77 9.58
C LEU A 193 -20.97 -21.70 9.10
N SER A 194 -20.64 -22.93 8.71
CA SER A 194 -21.56 -23.98 8.24
C SER A 194 -20.88 -25.34 8.26
N THR A 195 -21.62 -26.41 7.99
CA THR A 195 -21.05 -27.73 7.69
C THR A 195 -21.03 -27.98 6.18
N ALA A 196 -20.14 -28.88 5.72
CA ALA A 196 -20.06 -29.27 4.31
C ALA A 196 -21.39 -29.85 3.80
N ASN A 197 -22.00 -30.76 4.58
CA ASN A 197 -23.29 -31.37 4.23
C ASN A 197 -24.38 -30.33 4.01
N VAL A 198 -24.42 -29.28 4.84
CA VAL A 198 -25.39 -28.19 4.70
C VAL A 198 -25.09 -27.36 3.46
N LEU A 199 -23.82 -27.02 3.20
CA LEU A 199 -23.45 -26.24 2.00
C LEU A 199 -23.77 -26.97 0.71
N GLU A 200 -23.52 -28.27 0.66
CA GLU A 200 -23.81 -29.13 -0.49
C GLU A 200 -25.31 -29.37 -0.65
N GLY A 201 -25.98 -29.78 0.42
CA GLY A 201 -27.42 -30.07 0.40
C GLY A 201 -28.27 -28.83 0.08
N GLU A 202 -27.81 -27.64 0.46
CA GLU A 202 -28.47 -26.38 0.14
C GLU A 202 -28.05 -25.74 -1.19
N GLY A 203 -27.10 -26.34 -1.93
CA GLY A 203 -26.66 -25.91 -3.27
C GLY A 203 -25.64 -24.77 -3.30
N PHE A 204 -25.01 -24.43 -2.17
CA PHE A 204 -23.92 -23.42 -2.14
C PHE A 204 -22.67 -23.89 -2.88
N VAL A 205 -22.40 -25.19 -2.83
CA VAL A 205 -21.34 -25.82 -3.62
C VAL A 205 -21.94 -26.22 -4.97
N ASN A 206 -21.34 -25.76 -6.06
CA ASN A 206 -21.78 -26.09 -7.41
C ASN A 206 -20.55 -26.28 -8.31
N ASN A 207 -20.50 -27.39 -9.06
CA ASN A 207 -19.37 -27.75 -9.92
C ASN A 207 -18.01 -27.66 -9.21
N ASP A 208 -17.90 -28.28 -8.03
CA ASP A 208 -16.67 -28.29 -7.22
C ASP A 208 -16.19 -26.89 -6.74
N ALA A 209 -17.07 -25.89 -6.83
CA ALA A 209 -16.77 -24.52 -6.51
C ALA A 209 -17.59 -23.98 -5.34
N LEU A 210 -16.98 -23.10 -4.55
CA LEU A 210 -17.63 -22.36 -3.45
C LEU A 210 -17.40 -20.86 -3.63
N HIS A 211 -18.47 -20.06 -3.56
CA HIS A 211 -18.39 -18.61 -3.68
C HIS A 211 -18.33 -17.94 -2.31
N CYS A 212 -17.12 -17.54 -1.91
CA CYS A 212 -16.86 -16.77 -0.70
C CYS A 212 -16.81 -15.27 -0.98
N PHE A 213 -17.06 -14.46 0.04
CA PHE A 213 -16.87 -13.02 -0.02
C PHE A 213 -16.44 -12.42 1.32
N LEU A 214 -15.80 -11.26 1.22
CA LEU A 214 -15.50 -10.34 2.30
C LEU A 214 -16.10 -8.99 1.91
N GLN A 215 -16.88 -8.37 2.79
CA GLN A 215 -17.34 -7.01 2.66
C GLN A 215 -16.82 -6.22 3.85
N VAL A 216 -16.17 -5.08 3.62
CA VAL A 216 -15.69 -4.19 4.67
C VAL A 216 -16.48 -2.90 4.62
N GLU A 217 -16.92 -2.43 5.77
CA GLU A 217 -17.61 -1.16 5.92
C GLU A 217 -16.58 -0.01 6.02
N PRO A 218 -16.93 1.20 5.55
CA PRO A 218 -16.05 2.37 5.61
C PRO A 218 -15.50 2.71 6.99
#